data_AF-A0A5C1HZY6-F1
#
_entry.id   AF-A0A5C1HZY6-F1
#
_cell.length_a   1.000
_cell.length_b   1.000
_cell.length_c   1.000
_cell.angle_alpha   90.00
_cell.angle_beta   90.00
_cell.angle_gamma   90.00
#
_symmetry.space_group_name_H-M   'P 1'
#
loop_
_entity.id
_entity.type
_entity.pdbx_description
1 polymer ?
#
loop_
_entity_poly.entity_id
_entity_poly.type
_entity_poly.pdbx_seq_one_letter_code
_entity_poly.pdbx_strand_id
1 'polypeptide(L)'
;MKLVKPILIVLLFCLLTVLTQIGGLVYIISISFHKWVNKTIKNKYYRQLTIFAIFVFLYCFSTFVVVPPLARLWGRVPLPIAETNHLRPLNQLTCLFNRNYVRPQLKQATYTVASEINKRYPGSTLNYLDASFPFINGFPLMPHLSHNDGKKLDLAFFYIDNKTGLRTDKAPSPIGYGISEKPRTGEINTTQTCLIKGYWQYSFLTQIVPQGNKVNFTFDSVRTKDLVNLFAAQNAINKIFIEPHLKTRLKITTPKIRFHGCRAVRHDDHIHVQL
;
A
#
# COMPACT_ATOMS: atom_id res chain seq x y z
N MET A 1 -37.43 12.35 -8.53
CA MET A 1 -36.22 13.20 -8.71
C MET A 1 -35.73 13.91 -7.43
N LYS A 2 -36.60 14.28 -6.46
CA LYS A 2 -36.17 14.94 -5.20
C LYS A 2 -35.30 14.06 -4.27
N LEU A 3 -35.46 12.73 -4.29
CA LEU A 3 -34.71 11.78 -3.45
C LEU A 3 -33.34 11.35 -4.03
N VAL A 4 -33.08 11.56 -5.32
CA VAL A 4 -31.86 11.05 -5.99
C VAL A 4 -30.60 11.79 -5.53
N LYS A 5 -30.72 13.11 -5.32
CA LYS A 5 -29.61 13.97 -4.92
C LYS A 5 -29.06 13.66 -3.52
N PRO A 6 -29.88 13.54 -2.45
CA PRO A 6 -29.35 13.19 -1.13
C PRO A 6 -28.74 11.78 -1.10
N ILE A 7 -29.33 10.81 -1.81
CA ILE A 7 -28.77 9.46 -1.92
C ILE A 7 -27.37 9.50 -2.54
N LEU A 8 -27.18 10.24 -3.63
CA LEU A 8 -25.88 10.36 -4.28
C LEU A 8 -24.83 11.02 -3.37
N ILE A 9 -25.22 12.04 -2.58
CA ILE A 9 -24.32 12.68 -1.61
C ILE A 9 -23.87 11.68 -0.56
N VAL A 10 -24.77 10.87 -0.01
CA VAL A 10 -24.45 9.83 0.98
C VAL A 10 -23.56 8.75 0.37
N LEU A 11 -23.86 8.28 -0.85
CA LEU A 11 -23.04 7.28 -1.54
C LEU A 11 -21.61 7.79 -1.79
N LEU A 12 -21.46 9.03 -2.27
CA LEU A 12 -20.15 9.65 -2.47
C LEU A 12 -19.40 9.86 -1.15
N PHE A 13 -20.10 10.29 -0.09
CA PHE A 13 -19.54 10.42 1.25
C PHE A 13 -18.96 9.08 1.73
N CYS A 14 -19.74 8.01 1.65
CA CYS A 14 -19.33 6.68 2.06
C CYS A 14 -18.17 6.15 1.21
N LEU A 15 -18.26 6.29 -0.12
CA LEU A 15 -17.21 5.85 -1.05
C LEU A 15 -15.88 6.55 -0.77
N LEU A 16 -15.89 7.88 -0.68
CA LEU A 16 -14.69 8.66 -0.40
C LEU A 16 -14.11 8.35 1.00
N THR A 17 -14.96 8.12 1.99
CA THR A 17 -14.54 7.74 3.35
C THR A 17 -13.90 6.35 3.37
N VAL A 18 -14.48 5.35 2.69
CA VAL A 18 -13.90 4.00 2.62
C VAL A 18 -12.55 4.01 1.88
N LEU A 19 -12.42 4.80 0.82
CA LEU A 19 -11.19 4.84 0.03
C LEU A 19 -10.05 5.62 0.69
N THR A 20 -10.36 6.67 1.47
CA THR A 20 -9.36 7.67 1.89
C THR A 20 -9.39 8.03 3.39
N GLN A 21 -10.32 7.45 4.15
CA GLN A 21 -10.71 7.80 5.52
C GLN A 21 -11.30 9.22 5.71
N ILE A 22 -10.74 10.24 5.06
CA ILE A 22 -11.11 11.65 5.28
C ILE A 22 -12.04 12.23 4.21
N GLY A 23 -12.08 11.59 3.02
CA GLY A 23 -12.63 12.20 1.82
C GLY A 23 -14.11 12.55 1.90
N GLY A 24 -14.90 11.77 2.65
CA GLY A 24 -16.31 12.11 2.88
C GLY A 24 -16.47 13.40 3.67
N LEU A 25 -15.70 13.59 4.74
CA LEU A 25 -15.74 14.83 5.53
C LEU A 25 -15.31 16.03 4.68
N VAL A 26 -14.23 15.90 3.91
CA VAL A 26 -13.78 16.93 2.97
C VAL A 26 -14.87 17.25 1.94
N TYR A 27 -15.56 16.23 1.43
CA TYR A 27 -16.66 16.41 0.48
C TYR A 27 -17.81 17.22 1.09
N ILE A 28 -18.22 16.94 2.33
CA ILE A 28 -19.24 17.74 3.03
C ILE A 28 -18.79 19.19 3.23
N ILE A 29 -17.53 19.41 3.61
CA ILE A 29 -16.96 20.76 3.72
C ILE A 29 -17.00 21.45 2.35
N SER A 30 -16.66 20.77 1.25
CA SER A 30 -16.71 21.36 -0.09
C SER A 30 -18.13 21.81 -0.49
N ILE A 31 -19.16 21.09 -0.03
CA ILE A 31 -20.57 21.42 -0.30
C ILE A 31 -20.97 22.77 0.31
N SER A 32 -20.38 23.20 1.43
CA SER A 32 -20.71 24.51 2.05
C SER A 32 -20.38 25.69 1.13
N PHE A 33 -19.43 25.52 0.19
CA PHE A 33 -19.06 26.54 -0.78
C PHE A 33 -20.03 26.61 -1.98
N HIS A 34 -20.87 25.60 -2.22
CA HIS A 34 -21.73 25.53 -3.40
C HIS A 34 -22.68 26.73 -3.51
N LYS A 35 -23.25 27.20 -2.39
CA LYS A 35 -24.18 28.35 -2.40
C LYS A 35 -23.49 29.62 -2.91
N TRP A 36 -22.24 29.84 -2.48
CA TRP A 36 -21.44 30.99 -2.89
C TRP A 36 -21.04 30.90 -4.37
N VAL A 37 -20.58 29.74 -4.84
CA VAL A 37 -20.24 29.54 -6.26
C VAL A 37 -21.47 29.71 -7.16
N ASN A 38 -22.62 29.15 -6.76
CA ASN A 38 -23.87 29.25 -7.52
C ASN A 38 -24.36 30.69 -7.68
N LYS A 39 -24.12 31.55 -6.68
CA LYS A 39 -24.47 32.98 -6.75
C LYS A 39 -23.51 33.77 -7.65
N THR A 40 -22.23 33.41 -7.64
CA THR A 40 -21.16 34.18 -8.30
C THR A 40 -21.01 33.82 -9.77
N ILE A 41 -21.12 32.53 -10.13
CA ILE A 41 -20.84 32.04 -11.49
C ILE A 41 -22.15 31.64 -12.18
N LYS A 42 -22.57 32.48 -13.13
CA LYS A 42 -23.80 32.26 -13.92
C LYS A 42 -23.67 31.10 -14.91
N ASN A 43 -22.51 31.00 -15.58
CA ASN A 43 -22.26 29.95 -16.57
C ASN A 43 -22.19 28.57 -15.89
N LYS A 44 -23.04 27.63 -16.34
CA LYS A 44 -23.17 26.29 -15.75
C LYS A 44 -21.87 25.48 -15.82
N TYR A 45 -21.10 25.58 -16.91
CA TYR A 45 -19.86 24.83 -17.08
C TYR A 45 -18.79 25.30 -16.09
N TYR A 46 -18.49 26.60 -16.08
CA TYR A 46 -17.51 27.17 -15.16
C TYR A 46 -17.89 26.93 -13.70
N ARG A 47 -19.19 26.97 -13.36
CA ARG A 47 -19.68 26.67 -12.02
C ARG A 47 -19.34 25.24 -11.56
N GLN A 48 -19.54 24.24 -12.42
CA GLN A 48 -19.20 22.86 -12.08
C GLN A 48 -17.69 22.65 -11.96
N LEU A 49 -16.92 23.28 -12.87
CA LEU A 49 -15.46 23.25 -12.81
C LEU A 49 -14.93 23.86 -11.51
N THR A 50 -15.48 25.01 -11.08
CA THR A 50 -15.09 25.65 -9.81
C THR A 50 -15.47 24.80 -8.60
N ILE A 51 -16.66 24.18 -8.58
CA ILE A 51 -17.05 23.26 -7.49
C ILE A 51 -16.07 22.08 -7.38
N PHE A 52 -15.75 21.46 -8.52
CA PHE A 52 -14.79 20.36 -8.57
C PHE A 52 -13.39 20.82 -8.11
N ALA A 53 -12.94 21.98 -8.58
CA ALA A 53 -11.65 22.55 -8.20
C ALA A 53 -11.56 22.84 -6.70
N ILE A 54 -12.63 23.36 -6.08
CA ILE A 54 -12.69 23.58 -4.62
C ILE A 54 -12.56 22.24 -3.87
N PHE A 55 -13.28 21.20 -4.29
CA PHE A 55 -13.15 19.89 -3.66
C PHE A 55 -11.73 19.33 -3.78
N VAL A 56 -11.14 19.36 -4.98
CA VAL A 56 -9.77 18.87 -5.21
C VAL A 56 -8.76 19.65 -4.37
N PHE A 57 -8.89 20.99 -4.33
CA PHE A 57 -8.03 21.84 -3.51
C PHE A 57 -8.15 21.50 -2.02
N LEU A 58 -9.37 21.45 -1.48
CA LEU A 58 -9.62 21.11 -0.07
C LEU A 58 -9.11 19.71 0.27
N TYR A 59 -9.27 18.75 -0.64
CA TYR A 59 -8.80 17.37 -0.45
C TYR A 59 -7.28 17.28 -0.43
N CYS A 60 -6.59 17.89 -1.40
CA CYS A 60 -5.13 17.93 -1.43
C CYS A 60 -4.57 18.69 -0.22
N PHE A 61 -5.14 19.84 0.12
CA PHE A 61 -4.74 20.61 1.30
C PHE A 61 -4.93 19.79 2.59
N SER A 62 -6.08 19.12 2.74
CA SER A 62 -6.32 18.25 3.89
C SER A 62 -5.32 17.11 3.95
N THR A 63 -5.13 16.38 2.85
CA THR A 63 -4.25 15.20 2.75
C THR A 63 -2.78 15.51 3.02
N PHE A 64 -2.25 16.61 2.47
CA PHE A 64 -0.81 16.88 2.51
C PHE A 64 -0.40 17.93 3.57
N VAL A 65 -1.32 18.75 4.06
CA VAL A 65 -1.01 19.82 5.03
C VAL A 65 -1.65 19.55 6.40
N VAL A 66 -2.94 19.24 6.43
CA VAL A 66 -3.71 19.15 7.69
C VAL A 66 -3.57 17.79 8.37
N VAL A 67 -3.72 16.71 7.63
CA VAL A 67 -3.73 15.35 8.18
C VAL A 67 -2.38 14.93 8.77
N PRO A 68 -1.21 15.16 8.12
CA PRO A 68 0.07 14.73 8.66
C PRO A 68 0.38 15.16 10.11
N PRO A 69 0.19 16.43 10.51
CA PRO A 69 0.39 16.83 11.91
C PRO A 69 -0.70 16.25 12.84
N LEU A 70 -1.97 16.21 12.42
CA LEU A 70 -3.06 15.69 13.25
C LEU A 70 -2.93 14.19 13.51
N ALA A 71 -2.45 13.42 12.53
CA ALA A 71 -2.26 11.97 12.65
C ALA A 71 -1.31 11.63 13.81
N ARG A 72 -0.37 12.52 14.15
CA ARG A 72 0.58 12.32 15.26
C ARG A 72 -0.13 12.19 16.61
N LEU A 73 -1.24 12.92 16.80
CA LEU A 73 -2.07 12.83 18.02
C LEU A 73 -2.67 11.43 18.19
N TRP A 74 -2.85 10.69 17.10
CA TRP A 74 -3.33 9.31 17.07
C TRP A 74 -2.17 8.30 17.03
N GLY A 75 -0.94 8.76 17.24
CA GLY A 75 0.29 7.98 17.20
C GLY A 75 0.65 7.48 15.81
N ARG A 76 0.27 8.21 14.76
CA ARG A 76 0.55 7.92 13.35
C ARG A 76 1.48 8.95 12.74
N VAL A 77 2.35 8.50 11.86
CA VAL A 77 3.22 9.36 11.05
C VAL A 77 3.18 8.89 9.60
N PRO A 78 3.17 9.80 8.61
CA PRO A 78 3.24 9.41 7.21
C PRO A 78 4.64 8.91 6.85
N LEU A 79 4.70 7.90 5.99
CA LEU A 79 5.87 7.53 5.20
C LEU A 79 6.14 8.60 4.12
N PRO A 80 7.37 8.71 3.58
CA PRO A 80 7.71 9.79 2.66
C PRO A 80 6.92 9.65 1.34
N ILE A 81 6.50 10.77 0.75
CA ILE A 81 5.70 10.79 -0.51
C ILE A 81 6.55 10.71 -1.78
N ALA A 82 7.84 10.98 -1.63
CA ALA A 82 8.88 10.84 -2.63
C ALA A 82 10.03 10.07 -1.99
N GLU A 83 11.12 9.87 -2.72
CA GLU A 83 12.29 9.23 -2.16
C GLU A 83 12.92 10.07 -1.05
N THR A 84 13.11 9.47 0.11
CA THR A 84 13.81 10.06 1.24
C THR A 84 14.50 8.94 2.00
N ASN A 85 15.81 9.06 2.22
CA ASN A 85 16.62 8.04 2.90
C ASN A 85 16.41 6.63 2.32
N HIS A 86 16.46 6.52 0.99
CA HIS A 86 16.30 5.27 0.24
C HIS A 86 14.96 4.55 0.47
N LEU A 87 13.93 5.28 0.87
CA LEU A 87 12.56 4.79 1.02
C LEU A 87 11.62 5.67 0.20
N ARG A 88 10.71 5.05 -0.56
CA ARG A 88 9.69 5.76 -1.35
C ARG A 88 8.43 4.90 -1.52
N PRO A 89 7.27 5.48 -1.87
CA PRO A 89 6.12 4.69 -2.26
C PRO A 89 6.41 4.05 -3.62
N LEU A 90 6.00 2.79 -3.82
CA LEU A 90 6.00 2.23 -5.16
C LEU A 90 5.04 3.02 -6.07
N ASN A 91 3.92 3.46 -5.50
CA ASN A 91 2.89 4.23 -6.19
C ASN A 91 2.37 5.36 -5.28
N GLN A 92 2.41 6.60 -5.76
CA GLN A 92 1.95 7.78 -5.03
C GLN A 92 0.44 7.78 -4.72
N LEU A 93 -0.36 6.91 -5.36
CA LEU A 93 -1.78 6.74 -5.02
C LEU A 93 -1.97 6.31 -3.57
N THR A 94 -1.04 5.54 -2.98
CA THR A 94 -1.14 5.19 -1.55
C THR A 94 -1.05 6.44 -0.67
N CYS A 95 -0.26 7.45 -1.08
CA CYS A 95 -0.18 8.73 -0.38
C CYS A 95 -1.43 9.58 -0.63
N LEU A 96 -1.91 9.67 -1.87
CA LEU A 96 -3.12 10.41 -2.22
C LEU A 96 -4.35 9.89 -1.47
N PHE A 97 -4.44 8.58 -1.24
CA PHE A 97 -5.52 7.95 -0.48
C PHE A 97 -5.25 7.85 1.01
N ASN A 98 -4.21 8.50 1.54
CA ASN A 98 -3.86 8.48 2.95
C ASN A 98 -3.60 7.06 3.51
N ARG A 99 -3.08 6.13 2.70
CA ARG A 99 -2.80 4.73 3.07
C ARG A 99 -1.35 4.51 3.52
N ASN A 100 -0.56 5.58 3.65
CA ASN A 100 0.88 5.57 3.90
C ASN A 100 1.25 5.90 5.37
N TYR A 101 0.35 5.71 6.33
CA TYR A 101 0.61 6.05 7.74
C TYR A 101 1.03 4.82 8.54
N VAL A 102 1.99 4.99 9.44
CA VAL A 102 2.49 3.93 10.33
C VAL A 102 2.74 4.47 11.75
N ARG A 103 2.98 3.58 12.71
CA ARG A 103 3.57 3.95 14.01
C ARG A 103 5.00 4.48 13.81
N PRO A 104 5.47 5.46 14.61
CA PRO A 104 6.84 5.98 14.52
C PRO A 104 7.94 4.90 14.56
N GLN A 105 7.76 3.88 15.42
CA GLN A 105 8.68 2.75 15.54
C GLN A 105 8.84 1.98 14.23
N LEU A 106 7.73 1.74 13.50
CA LEU A 106 7.77 1.04 12.22
C LEU A 106 8.46 1.90 11.15
N LYS A 107 8.16 3.21 11.09
CA LYS A 107 8.85 4.14 10.20
C LYS A 107 10.37 4.12 10.41
N GLN A 108 10.81 4.14 11.68
CA GLN A 108 12.24 4.11 12.00
C GLN A 108 12.90 2.77 11.62
N ALA A 109 12.24 1.64 11.90
CA ALA A 109 12.71 0.33 11.47
C ALA A 109 12.83 0.26 9.94
N THR A 110 11.84 0.76 9.20
CA THR A 110 11.86 0.79 7.73
C THR A 110 12.98 1.66 7.18
N TYR A 111 13.24 2.85 7.73
CA TYR A 111 14.38 3.67 7.30
C TYR A 111 15.72 3.01 7.59
N THR A 112 15.85 2.35 8.76
CA THR A 112 17.06 1.61 9.12
C THR A 112 17.33 0.50 8.10
N VAL A 113 16.30 -0.28 7.75
CA VAL A 113 16.42 -1.33 6.74
C VAL A 113 16.70 -0.76 5.34
N ALA A 114 16.05 0.33 4.95
CA ALA A 114 16.28 1.00 3.67
C ALA A 114 17.74 1.47 3.53
N SER A 115 18.29 2.08 4.58
CA SER A 115 19.69 2.51 4.62
C SER A 115 20.67 1.32 4.55
N GLU A 116 20.40 0.24 5.28
CA GLU A 116 21.24 -0.96 5.24
C GLU A 116 21.20 -1.68 3.88
N ILE A 117 20.03 -1.71 3.22
CA ILE A 117 19.92 -2.21 1.85
C ILE A 117 20.76 -1.37 0.90
N ASN A 118 20.66 -0.05 0.96
CA ASN A 118 21.45 0.82 0.10
C ASN A 118 22.96 0.65 0.37
N LYS A 119 23.37 0.50 1.62
CA LYS A 119 24.77 0.25 2.00
C LYS A 119 25.31 -1.06 1.40
N ARG A 120 24.52 -2.13 1.40
CA ARG A 120 24.90 -3.43 0.80
C ARG A 120 24.82 -3.43 -0.72
N TYR A 121 23.88 -2.67 -1.26
CA TYR A 121 23.56 -2.60 -2.69
C TYR A 121 23.43 -1.13 -3.12
N PRO A 122 24.56 -0.41 -3.31
CA PRO A 122 24.57 1.02 -3.59
C PRO A 122 23.61 1.41 -4.72
N GLY A 123 22.86 2.48 -4.47
CA GLY A 123 21.83 2.98 -5.39
C GLY A 123 20.46 2.29 -5.28
N SER A 124 20.31 1.26 -4.43
CA SER A 124 19.00 0.65 -4.19
C SER A 124 18.11 1.54 -3.33
N THR A 125 16.84 1.60 -3.70
CA THR A 125 15.75 2.24 -2.96
C THR A 125 14.66 1.24 -2.66
N LEU A 126 14.26 1.18 -1.39
CA LEU A 126 13.18 0.34 -0.90
C LEU A 126 11.82 0.97 -1.24
N ASN A 127 10.93 0.20 -1.87
CA ASN A 127 9.57 0.66 -2.14
C ASN A 127 8.58 0.08 -1.14
N TYR A 128 7.79 0.96 -0.51
CA TYR A 128 6.66 0.56 0.33
C TYR A 128 5.34 0.60 -0.46
N LEU A 129 4.37 -0.19 0.00
CA LEU A 129 3.02 -0.34 -0.57
C LEU A 129 1.97 0.21 0.41
N ASP A 130 0.94 -0.57 0.76
CA ASP A 130 -0.03 -0.14 1.77
C ASP A 130 0.50 -0.27 3.20
N ALA A 131 0.04 0.65 4.07
CA ALA A 131 0.43 0.73 5.47
C ALA A 131 -0.76 0.86 6.42
N SER A 132 -1.35 2.06 6.55
CA SER A 132 -2.63 2.26 7.23
C SER A 132 -3.16 3.65 6.94
N PHE A 133 -4.41 3.87 7.33
CA PHE A 133 -5.01 5.19 7.43
C PHE A 133 -4.46 6.02 8.62
N PRO A 134 -4.60 7.35 8.59
CA PRO A 134 -4.02 8.28 9.57
C PRO A 134 -4.69 8.31 10.95
N PHE A 135 -5.96 7.93 11.05
CA PHE A 135 -6.76 8.06 12.28
C PHE A 135 -7.41 6.74 12.68
N ILE A 136 -7.80 6.62 13.95
CA ILE A 136 -8.69 5.59 14.52
C ILE A 136 -8.21 4.13 14.26
N ASN A 137 -7.86 3.41 15.32
CA ASN A 137 -7.61 1.97 15.19
C ASN A 137 -8.91 1.24 14.83
N GLY A 138 -8.81 0.24 13.95
CA GLY A 138 -9.95 -0.60 13.56
C GLY A 138 -10.71 -0.13 12.32
N PHE A 139 -10.38 1.05 11.78
CA PHE A 139 -10.96 1.48 10.50
C PHE A 139 -10.51 0.53 9.38
N PRO A 140 -11.43 -0.06 8.59
CA PRO A 140 -11.10 -1.09 7.62
C PRO A 140 -10.36 -0.49 6.42
N LEU A 141 -9.14 -0.98 6.15
CA LEU A 141 -8.40 -0.67 4.93
C LEU A 141 -8.69 -1.75 3.88
N MET A 142 -9.63 -1.53 2.97
CA MET A 142 -9.92 -2.51 1.92
C MET A 142 -8.81 -2.53 0.85
N PRO A 143 -8.34 -3.71 0.39
CA PRO A 143 -8.65 -5.07 0.86
C PRO A 143 -7.78 -5.54 2.05
N HIS A 144 -6.75 -4.79 2.42
CA HIS A 144 -5.78 -5.05 3.49
C HIS A 144 -6.35 -4.89 4.91
N LEU A 145 -7.40 -5.64 5.27
CA LEU A 145 -8.16 -5.45 6.51
C LEU A 145 -7.34 -5.45 7.81
N SER A 146 -6.19 -6.14 7.83
CA SER A 146 -5.32 -6.18 9.00
C SER A 146 -4.59 -4.85 9.25
N HIS A 147 -4.43 -4.01 8.23
CA HIS A 147 -3.70 -2.73 8.24
C HIS A 147 -4.51 -1.58 8.87
N ASN A 148 -5.21 -1.88 9.96
CA ASN A 148 -6.15 -0.98 10.63
C ASN A 148 -5.56 -0.29 11.87
N ASP A 149 -4.30 -0.59 12.22
CA ASP A 149 -3.65 -0.17 13.46
C ASP A 149 -2.24 0.39 13.23
N GLY A 150 -1.86 0.61 11.96
CA GLY A 150 -0.58 1.12 11.44
C GLY A 150 0.66 0.50 12.08
N LYS A 151 0.51 -0.73 12.53
CA LYS A 151 1.62 -1.60 12.93
C LYS A 151 2.11 -2.45 11.77
N LYS A 152 1.55 -2.27 10.57
CA LYS A 152 1.77 -3.12 9.40
C LYS A 152 2.25 -2.28 8.22
N LEU A 153 3.09 -2.88 7.40
CA LEU A 153 3.61 -2.27 6.19
C LEU A 153 3.89 -3.36 5.17
N ASP A 154 3.37 -3.17 3.97
CA ASP A 154 3.71 -4.00 2.82
C ASP A 154 4.85 -3.35 2.03
N LEU A 155 5.75 -4.18 1.49
CA LEU A 155 6.97 -3.77 0.81
C LEU A 155 7.16 -4.59 -0.46
N ALA A 156 7.54 -3.93 -1.55
CA ALA A 156 7.82 -4.63 -2.79
C ALA A 156 9.08 -5.50 -2.66
N PHE A 157 9.12 -6.62 -3.38
CA PHE A 157 10.36 -7.36 -3.59
C PHE A 157 11.35 -6.60 -4.48
N PHE A 158 12.60 -7.06 -4.48
CA PHE A 158 13.61 -6.58 -5.43
C PHE A 158 13.63 -7.43 -6.69
N TYR A 159 13.99 -6.77 -7.80
CA TYR A 159 13.99 -7.36 -9.13
C TYR A 159 15.24 -6.97 -9.93
N ILE A 160 15.51 -7.77 -10.95
CA ILE A 160 16.46 -7.49 -12.02
C ILE A 160 15.65 -7.22 -13.27
N ASP A 161 15.99 -6.15 -13.99
CA ASP A 161 15.39 -5.83 -15.28
C ASP A 161 15.98 -6.75 -16.35
N ASN A 162 15.14 -7.55 -17.01
CA ASN A 162 15.58 -8.56 -17.97
C ASN A 162 16.13 -7.96 -19.27
N LYS A 163 15.84 -6.69 -19.58
CA LYS A 163 16.36 -6.03 -20.78
C LYS A 163 17.79 -5.57 -20.57
N THR A 164 18.09 -5.06 -19.38
CA THR A 164 19.41 -4.49 -19.05
C THR A 164 20.31 -5.48 -18.30
N GLY A 165 19.74 -6.50 -17.67
CA GLY A 165 20.44 -7.38 -16.72
C GLY A 165 20.79 -6.69 -15.40
N LEU A 166 20.39 -5.44 -15.21
CA LEU A 166 20.73 -4.63 -14.05
C LEU A 166 19.67 -4.73 -12.96
N ARG A 167 20.11 -4.52 -11.72
CA ARG A 167 19.24 -4.34 -10.57
C ARG A 167 18.30 -3.17 -10.80
N THR A 168 17.04 -3.35 -10.44
CA THR A 168 16.02 -2.30 -10.53
C THR A 168 15.23 -2.20 -9.23
N ASP A 169 14.72 -1.01 -8.98
CA ASP A 169 13.77 -0.72 -7.90
C ASP A 169 12.36 -0.52 -8.46
N LYS A 170 12.11 -1.03 -9.67
CA LYS A 170 10.76 -1.19 -10.23
C LYS A 170 10.22 -2.57 -9.84
N ALA A 171 8.90 -2.68 -9.75
CA ALA A 171 8.22 -3.95 -9.55
C ALA A 171 7.46 -4.37 -10.82
N PRO A 172 7.21 -5.67 -11.03
CA PRO A 172 6.38 -6.15 -12.13
C PRO A 172 4.97 -5.55 -12.11
N SER A 173 4.38 -5.38 -10.93
CA SER A 173 3.07 -4.77 -10.76
C SER A 173 3.21 -3.27 -10.46
N PRO A 174 2.58 -2.37 -11.25
CA PRO A 174 2.59 -0.93 -10.95
C PRO A 174 1.93 -0.56 -9.63
N ILE A 175 1.04 -1.42 -9.11
CA ILE A 175 0.40 -1.26 -7.81
C ILE A 175 1.08 -2.07 -6.71
N GLY A 176 2.11 -2.87 -7.05
CA GLY A 176 2.85 -3.72 -6.11
C GLY A 176 2.19 -5.05 -5.75
N TYR A 177 0.98 -5.30 -6.25
CA TYR A 177 0.19 -6.51 -5.95
C TYR A 177 -0.28 -7.22 -7.22
N GLY A 178 -0.57 -8.52 -7.12
CA GLY A 178 -1.21 -9.35 -8.13
C GLY A 178 -0.28 -9.97 -9.18
N ILE A 179 1.03 -9.74 -9.13
CA ILE A 179 2.00 -10.43 -9.99
C ILE A 179 2.98 -11.21 -9.11
N SER A 180 2.72 -12.51 -9.00
CA SER A 180 3.36 -13.39 -8.02
C SER A 180 4.61 -14.13 -8.53
N GLU A 181 5.58 -14.32 -7.63
CA GLU A 181 6.65 -15.30 -7.71
C GLU A 181 6.13 -16.70 -7.42
N LYS A 182 5.47 -17.31 -8.40
CA LYS A 182 4.86 -18.65 -8.28
C LYS A 182 5.85 -19.72 -7.77
N PRO A 183 5.36 -20.79 -7.10
CA PRO A 183 6.18 -21.93 -6.72
C PRO A 183 6.81 -22.58 -7.97
N ARG A 184 8.06 -23.01 -7.86
CA ARG A 184 8.78 -23.79 -8.87
C ARG A 184 8.40 -25.27 -8.75
N THR A 185 8.75 -26.06 -9.76
CA THR A 185 8.65 -27.52 -9.71
C THR A 185 9.37 -28.05 -8.47
N GLY A 186 8.67 -28.87 -7.67
CA GLY A 186 9.18 -29.44 -6.42
C GLY A 186 9.04 -28.54 -5.18
N GLU A 187 8.61 -27.28 -5.32
CA GLU A 187 8.33 -26.42 -4.17
C GLU A 187 6.90 -26.61 -3.65
N ILE A 188 6.68 -26.23 -2.39
CA ILE A 188 5.36 -26.28 -1.75
C ILE A 188 4.39 -25.37 -2.51
N ASN A 189 3.35 -25.94 -3.11
CA ASN A 189 2.35 -25.16 -3.83
C ASN A 189 1.17 -24.78 -2.93
N THR A 190 1.40 -23.81 -2.06
CA THR A 190 0.36 -23.28 -1.16
C THR A 190 -0.87 -22.80 -1.91
N THR A 191 -0.69 -22.23 -3.11
CA THR A 191 -1.80 -21.71 -3.93
C THR A 191 -2.75 -22.82 -4.35
N GLN A 192 -2.21 -23.97 -4.78
CA GLN A 192 -3.01 -25.15 -5.09
C GLN A 192 -3.67 -25.72 -3.83
N THR A 193 -2.93 -25.81 -2.72
CA THR A 193 -3.49 -26.29 -1.44
C THR A 193 -4.65 -25.44 -0.96
N CYS A 194 -4.55 -24.11 -1.05
CA CYS A 194 -5.62 -23.19 -0.67
C CYS A 194 -6.82 -23.27 -1.63
N LEU A 195 -6.57 -23.41 -2.94
CA LEU A 195 -7.63 -23.57 -3.93
C LEU A 195 -8.45 -24.84 -3.71
N ILE A 196 -7.80 -25.98 -3.46
CA ILE A 196 -8.48 -27.26 -3.15
C ILE A 196 -9.36 -27.14 -1.89
N LYS A 197 -8.96 -26.30 -0.93
CA LYS A 197 -9.74 -26.01 0.28
C LYS A 197 -10.87 -24.99 0.06
N GLY A 198 -11.13 -24.58 -1.18
CA GLY A 198 -12.20 -23.64 -1.54
C GLY A 198 -11.84 -22.16 -1.44
N TYR A 199 -10.59 -21.81 -1.13
CA TYR A 199 -10.14 -20.42 -0.99
C TYR A 199 -9.77 -19.79 -2.34
N TRP A 200 -10.74 -19.62 -3.24
CA TRP A 200 -10.53 -19.01 -4.55
C TRP A 200 -9.98 -17.57 -4.45
N GLN A 201 -10.39 -16.82 -3.42
CA GLN A 201 -9.96 -15.44 -3.20
C GLN A 201 -8.45 -15.30 -2.96
N TYR A 202 -7.78 -16.41 -2.60
CA TYR A 202 -6.35 -16.46 -2.33
C TYR A 202 -5.49 -15.97 -3.51
N SER A 203 -5.93 -16.28 -4.74
CA SER A 203 -5.25 -15.90 -5.99
C SER A 203 -6.04 -14.90 -6.83
N PHE A 204 -7.10 -14.29 -6.28
CA PHE A 204 -7.99 -13.40 -7.04
C PHE A 204 -7.26 -12.25 -7.73
N LEU A 205 -6.31 -11.59 -7.05
CA LEU A 205 -5.56 -10.48 -7.66
C LEU A 205 -4.80 -10.90 -8.93
N THR A 206 -4.29 -12.13 -8.98
CA THR A 206 -3.56 -12.63 -10.16
C THR A 206 -4.43 -12.81 -11.39
N GLN A 207 -5.76 -12.86 -11.21
CA GLN A 207 -6.73 -13.00 -12.31
C GLN A 207 -7.14 -11.65 -12.90
N ILE A 208 -7.06 -10.57 -12.11
CA ILE A 208 -7.50 -9.23 -12.54
C ILE A 208 -6.35 -8.29 -12.88
N VAL A 209 -5.14 -8.52 -12.35
CA VAL A 209 -3.96 -7.71 -12.68
C VAL A 209 -3.32 -8.23 -13.97
N PRO A 210 -3.04 -7.38 -14.97
CA PRO A 210 -2.37 -7.80 -16.20
C PRO A 210 -0.99 -8.43 -15.93
N GLN A 211 -0.82 -9.70 -16.32
CA GLN A 211 0.39 -10.47 -16.01
C GLN A 211 1.56 -10.24 -16.98
N GLY A 212 1.30 -9.62 -18.13
CA GLY A 212 2.27 -9.53 -19.23
C GLY A 212 3.58 -8.83 -18.86
N ASN A 213 3.56 -7.89 -17.90
CA ASN A 213 4.77 -7.18 -17.51
C ASN A 213 5.79 -8.06 -16.78
N LYS A 214 5.37 -9.22 -16.23
CA LYS A 214 6.25 -10.13 -15.48
C LYS A 214 7.47 -10.60 -16.29
N VAL A 215 7.34 -10.74 -17.61
CA VAL A 215 8.43 -11.18 -18.50
C VAL A 215 9.64 -10.24 -18.47
N ASN A 216 9.43 -8.97 -18.11
CA ASN A 216 10.50 -7.96 -18.05
C ASN A 216 11.32 -8.04 -16.76
N PHE A 217 10.97 -8.90 -15.81
CA PHE A 217 11.57 -8.90 -14.48
C PHE A 217 11.98 -10.31 -14.03
N THR A 218 13.21 -10.42 -13.54
CA THR A 218 13.68 -11.59 -12.77
C THR A 218 13.67 -11.25 -11.29
N PHE A 219 13.16 -12.16 -10.46
CA PHE A 219 13.16 -11.99 -9.00
C PHE A 219 14.59 -11.96 -8.45
N ASP A 220 14.95 -10.87 -7.77
CA ASP A 220 16.25 -10.74 -7.12
C ASP A 220 16.19 -11.41 -5.74
N SER A 221 16.46 -12.73 -5.75
CA SER A 221 16.41 -13.55 -4.54
C SER A 221 17.45 -13.12 -3.50
N VAL A 222 18.59 -12.57 -3.92
CA VAL A 222 19.67 -12.17 -3.02
C VAL A 222 19.29 -10.91 -2.26
N ARG A 223 18.90 -9.83 -2.97
CA ARG A 223 18.46 -8.57 -2.31
C ARG A 223 17.19 -8.78 -1.50
N THR A 224 16.25 -9.59 -1.99
CA THR A 224 15.00 -9.86 -1.26
C THR A 224 15.23 -10.70 0.00
N LYS A 225 16.15 -11.68 -0.03
CA LYS A 225 16.54 -12.41 1.17
C LYS A 225 17.13 -11.47 2.22
N ASP A 226 18.03 -10.59 1.81
CA ASP A 226 18.65 -9.62 2.71
C ASP A 226 17.63 -8.65 3.30
N LEU A 227 16.68 -8.19 2.49
CA LEU A 227 15.57 -7.36 2.94
C LEU A 227 14.79 -8.03 4.08
N VAL A 228 14.38 -9.29 3.90
CA VAL A 228 13.64 -10.04 4.92
C VAL A 228 14.48 -10.25 6.18
N ASN A 229 15.77 -10.61 6.04
CA ASN A 229 16.65 -10.81 7.18
C ASN A 229 16.92 -9.52 7.95
N LEU A 230 17.09 -8.38 7.26
CA LEU A 230 17.26 -7.07 7.88
C LEU A 230 16.03 -6.66 8.69
N PHE A 231 14.82 -6.89 8.17
CA PHE A 231 13.59 -6.69 8.95
C PHE A 231 13.50 -7.67 10.13
N ALA A 232 13.86 -8.94 9.94
CA ALA A 232 13.82 -9.93 11.01
C ALA A 232 14.80 -9.58 12.15
N ALA A 233 15.92 -8.94 11.84
CA ALA A 233 16.90 -8.45 12.81
C ALA A 233 16.43 -7.22 13.60
N GLN A 234 15.41 -6.49 13.14
CA GLN A 234 14.86 -5.38 13.90
C GLN A 234 14.08 -5.89 15.11
N ASN A 235 14.48 -5.47 16.32
CA ASN A 235 13.78 -5.81 17.57
C ASN A 235 12.31 -5.37 17.55
N ALA A 236 12.01 -4.27 16.86
CA ALA A 236 10.66 -3.73 16.76
C ALA A 236 9.71 -4.60 15.91
N ILE A 237 10.23 -5.49 15.06
CA ILE A 237 9.42 -6.31 14.15
C ILE A 237 9.17 -7.67 14.79
N ASN A 238 7.93 -8.01 15.11
CA ASN A 238 7.58 -9.31 15.67
C ASN A 238 7.15 -10.35 14.63
N LYS A 239 6.69 -9.91 13.45
CA LYS A 239 6.12 -10.83 12.46
C LYS A 239 6.37 -10.37 11.03
N ILE A 240 6.66 -11.34 10.16
CA ILE A 240 6.83 -11.15 8.72
C ILE A 240 5.99 -12.19 7.99
N PHE A 241 5.23 -11.80 6.98
CA PHE A 241 4.60 -12.75 6.05
C PHE A 241 5.30 -12.75 4.70
N ILE A 242 5.56 -13.97 4.24
CA ILE A 242 6.04 -14.32 2.90
C ILE A 242 5.54 -15.73 2.62
N GLU A 243 5.27 -16.07 1.35
CA GLU A 243 4.78 -17.42 1.03
C GLU A 243 5.74 -18.54 1.47
N PRO A 244 5.22 -19.71 1.88
CA PRO A 244 6.03 -20.86 2.31
C PRO A 244 7.11 -21.29 1.31
N HIS A 245 6.82 -21.32 0.01
CA HIS A 245 7.82 -21.70 -0.99
C HIS A 245 8.96 -20.69 -1.07
N LEU A 246 8.68 -19.38 -0.93
CA LEU A 246 9.71 -18.35 -0.91
C LEU A 246 10.57 -18.44 0.34
N LYS A 247 9.99 -18.73 1.51
CA LYS A 247 10.77 -18.98 2.74
C LYS A 247 11.81 -20.08 2.51
N THR A 248 11.40 -21.20 1.91
CA THR A 248 12.28 -22.33 1.58
C THR A 248 13.30 -21.96 0.51
N ARG A 249 12.85 -21.35 -0.60
CA ARG A 249 13.70 -20.94 -1.74
C ARG A 249 14.81 -19.98 -1.32
N LEU A 250 14.48 -19.02 -0.45
CA LEU A 250 15.41 -18.01 0.06
C LEU A 250 16.26 -18.53 1.24
N LYS A 251 15.99 -19.75 1.73
CA LYS A 251 16.66 -20.38 2.89
C LYS A 251 16.62 -19.46 4.12
N ILE A 252 15.44 -18.91 4.45
CA ILE A 252 15.27 -18.02 5.60
C ILE A 252 14.79 -18.81 6.82
N THR A 253 15.54 -18.73 7.91
CA THR A 253 15.36 -19.56 9.12
C THR A 253 14.73 -18.83 10.31
N THR A 254 14.56 -17.50 10.23
CA THR A 254 14.03 -16.72 11.36
C THR A 254 12.64 -17.20 11.82
N PRO A 255 12.39 -17.29 13.14
CA PRO A 255 11.08 -17.64 13.66
C PRO A 255 10.05 -16.53 13.43
N LYS A 256 10.44 -15.31 13.06
CA LYS A 256 9.49 -14.21 12.80
C LYS A 256 8.67 -14.40 11.52
N ILE A 257 9.12 -15.26 10.59
CA ILE A 257 8.34 -15.58 9.38
C ILE A 257 7.19 -16.51 9.71
N ARG A 258 6.00 -16.10 9.30
CA ARG A 258 4.75 -16.85 9.45
C ARG A 258 4.05 -16.97 8.10
N PHE A 259 3.18 -17.98 8.01
CA PHE A 259 2.21 -18.08 6.94
C PHE A 259 0.91 -17.41 7.42
N HIS A 260 0.33 -16.54 6.59
CA HIS A 260 -0.89 -15.77 6.91
C HIS A 260 -2.18 -16.59 6.79
N GLY A 261 -2.11 -17.76 6.16
CA GLY A 261 -3.26 -18.66 5.97
C GLY A 261 -4.06 -18.38 4.69
N CYS A 262 -4.83 -19.37 4.24
CA CYS A 262 -5.57 -19.30 2.97
C CYS A 262 -6.71 -18.27 2.93
N ARG A 263 -7.11 -17.70 4.07
CA ARG A 263 -8.22 -16.74 4.17
C ARG A 263 -7.86 -15.33 3.71
N ALA A 264 -6.57 -15.03 3.57
CA ALA A 264 -6.08 -13.76 3.06
C ALA A 264 -5.30 -13.97 1.76
N VAL A 265 -5.20 -12.92 0.94
CA VAL A 265 -4.50 -12.97 -0.35
C VAL A 265 -3.04 -13.37 -0.15
N ARG A 266 -2.50 -14.14 -1.09
CA ARG A 266 -1.10 -14.60 -1.12
C ARG A 266 -0.07 -13.47 -0.98
N HIS A 267 1.09 -13.79 -0.39
CA HIS A 267 2.23 -12.88 -0.14
C HIS A 267 3.49 -13.34 -0.89
N ASP A 268 3.35 -13.58 -2.19
CA ASP A 268 4.47 -13.88 -3.11
C ASP A 268 4.60 -12.85 -4.22
N ASP A 269 4.03 -11.67 -4.04
CA ASP A 269 4.24 -10.45 -4.82
C ASP A 269 4.85 -9.32 -3.96
N HIS A 270 4.79 -9.44 -2.62
CA HIS A 270 5.31 -8.48 -1.65
C HIS A 270 5.70 -9.15 -0.31
N ILE A 271 6.39 -8.38 0.56
CA ILE A 271 6.65 -8.72 1.97
C ILE A 271 5.67 -7.93 2.84
N HIS A 272 5.07 -8.60 3.82
CA HIS A 272 4.35 -7.92 4.91
C HIS A 272 5.20 -7.92 6.17
N VAL A 273 5.42 -6.75 6.78
CA VAL A 273 6.09 -6.65 8.08
C VAL A 273 5.14 -6.06 9.11
N GLN A 274 5.26 -6.54 10.34
CA GLN A 274 4.42 -6.10 11.44
C GLN A 274 5.28 -5.86 12.69
N LEU A 275 4.99 -4.74 13.38
CA LEU A 275 5.42 -4.53 14.76
C LEU A 275 4.93 -5.66 15.65
#